data_AF-A0A431U1X3-F1
#
_entry.id   AF-A0A431U1X3-F1
#
_cell.length_a   1.000
_cell.length_b   1.000
_cell.length_c   1.000
_cell.angle_alpha   90.00
_cell.angle_beta   90.00
_cell.angle_gamma   90.00
#
_symmetry.space_group_name_H-M   'P 1'
#
loop_
_entity.id
_entity.type
_entity.pdbx_description
1 polymer ?
#
loop_
_entity_poly.entity_id
_entity_poly.type
_entity_poly.pdbx_seq_one_letter_code
_entity_poly.pdbx_strand_id
1 'polypeptide(L)'
;MWFRRRVPKPASTACSRPLRCWPNSPPNTAPSSCGPITCPPAKQRFPSLPMSLLSFLEQLGAADASAAPTARRGAMAQLGRTAAAALPAVLLTAATATPALAQRTGTVLDALQLALRVEWLQDEFYGQVLGATGLVPAAIQPDFTLIRAQQRQHIALLESYIRTSGGIVETRPRYDFTGSRGGASATRFPDVLTNTDTMLAVAQALEDLSTRVYTGQVALVASNNDLMDMVVRMFAVEGRHAAHLRQLRRQRGATVKHWISGTDNGGPLPPNTAGFYAGEDRVEQRVGALIERNVPSLLPATIGLTEADKLAAATEAFDEPLTAAAAAALIGLFAF
;
A
#
# COMPACT_ATOMS: atom_id res chain seq x y z
N MET A 1 35.90 36.40 -19.42
CA MET A 1 35.24 37.51 -18.69
C MET A 1 34.22 36.91 -17.73
N TRP A 2 34.55 36.86 -16.45
CA TRP A 2 33.73 36.29 -15.37
C TRP A 2 32.83 37.37 -14.76
N PHE A 3 31.53 37.12 -14.57
CA PHE A 3 30.66 37.97 -13.76
C PHE A 3 30.27 37.25 -12.46
N ARG A 4 30.91 37.65 -11.35
CA ARG A 4 30.53 37.29 -9.97
C ARG A 4 29.31 38.13 -9.55
N ARG A 5 28.22 37.48 -9.15
CA ARG A 5 27.14 38.12 -8.37
C ARG A 5 27.59 38.31 -6.92
N ARG A 6 27.43 39.53 -6.39
CA ARG A 6 27.71 39.89 -5.00
C ARG A 6 26.57 39.42 -4.10
N VAL A 7 26.91 38.80 -2.97
CA VAL A 7 26.00 38.49 -1.85
C VAL A 7 25.94 39.72 -0.92
N PRO A 8 24.76 40.15 -0.42
CA PRO A 8 24.68 41.23 0.58
C PRO A 8 25.08 40.73 1.98
N LYS A 9 25.83 41.54 2.73
CA LYS A 9 26.14 41.31 4.16
C LYS A 9 24.89 41.57 5.03
N PRO A 10 24.64 40.80 6.10
CA PRO A 10 23.56 41.08 7.04
C PRO A 10 23.92 42.25 7.97
N ALA A 11 22.95 43.14 8.19
CA ALA A 11 23.03 44.24 9.15
C ALA A 11 22.90 43.72 10.59
N SER A 12 23.73 44.24 11.50
CA SER A 12 23.71 43.93 12.93
C SER A 12 22.59 44.71 13.63
N THR A 13 21.57 44.03 14.14
CA THR A 13 20.55 44.64 15.00
C THR A 13 21.03 44.59 16.45
N ALA A 14 21.40 45.75 17.01
CA ALA A 14 21.72 45.90 18.42
C ALA A 14 20.42 45.87 19.27
N CYS A 15 20.40 45.06 20.33
CA CYS A 15 19.28 44.95 21.26
C CYS A 15 19.51 45.93 22.43
N SER A 16 18.75 47.01 22.50
CA SER A 16 18.78 47.97 23.62
C SER A 16 17.61 47.69 24.58
N ARG A 17 17.91 47.15 25.77
CA ARG A 17 16.98 47.12 26.91
C ARG A 17 17.73 47.41 28.22
N PRO A 18 17.10 48.11 29.19
CA PRO A 18 17.78 48.61 30.38
C PRO A 18 18.09 47.51 31.39
N LEU A 19 19.23 47.65 32.08
CA LEU A 19 19.75 46.77 33.12
C LEU A 19 18.76 46.67 34.30
N ARG A 20 18.42 45.46 34.74
CA ARG A 20 17.76 45.20 36.04
C ARG A 20 18.63 44.29 36.89
N CYS A 21 18.90 44.70 38.13
CA CYS A 21 19.55 43.88 39.15
C CYS A 21 18.56 42.84 39.73
N TRP A 22 19.07 41.69 40.17
CA TRP A 22 18.28 40.57 40.71
C TRP A 22 17.60 40.90 42.07
N PRO A 23 16.51 40.18 42.46
CA PRO A 23 15.60 40.64 43.52
C PRO A 23 16.10 40.49 44.97
N ASN A 24 17.30 39.95 45.22
CA ASN A 24 17.77 39.66 46.59
C ASN A 24 19.23 40.11 46.80
N SER A 25 19.46 41.42 46.92
CA SER A 25 20.75 41.97 47.34
C SER A 25 20.56 43.00 48.45
N PRO A 26 21.35 42.96 49.54
CA PRO A 26 21.22 43.88 50.67
C PRO A 26 21.55 45.33 50.30
N PRO A 27 20.95 46.33 50.99
CA PRO A 27 20.96 47.72 50.56
C PRO A 27 22.28 48.41 50.94
N ASN A 28 23.30 48.28 50.09
CA ASN A 28 24.40 49.25 49.86
C ASN A 28 25.54 48.59 49.07
N THR A 29 25.30 48.28 47.80
CA THR A 29 26.38 47.90 46.86
C THR A 29 26.46 48.90 45.71
N ALA A 30 27.65 49.47 45.52
CA ALA A 30 27.97 50.45 44.47
C ALA A 30 27.97 49.78 43.07
N PRO A 31 27.72 50.53 41.98
CA PRO A 31 27.31 49.98 40.68
C PRO A 31 28.48 49.50 39.80
N SER A 32 29.54 48.92 40.37
CA SER A 32 30.72 48.44 39.64
C SER A 32 30.89 46.92 39.60
N SER A 33 29.91 46.13 40.06
CA SER A 33 30.00 44.65 40.11
C SER A 33 29.05 43.88 39.18
N CYS A 34 28.41 44.54 38.20
CA CYS A 34 27.60 43.85 37.19
C CYS A 34 28.46 43.42 35.99
N GLY A 35 28.80 42.13 35.91
CA GLY A 35 29.50 41.53 34.77
C GLY A 35 28.62 41.40 33.51
N PRO A 36 29.20 41.27 32.30
CA PRO A 36 28.46 41.20 31.06
C PRO A 36 27.67 39.89 30.93
N ILE A 37 26.37 39.99 30.65
CA ILE A 37 25.52 38.83 30.31
C ILE A 37 25.82 38.43 28.86
N THR A 38 26.40 37.24 28.67
CA THR A 38 26.50 36.61 27.35
C THR A 38 25.12 36.13 26.91
N CYS A 39 24.65 36.61 25.75
CA CYS A 39 23.44 36.05 25.13
C CYS A 39 23.77 34.65 24.56
N PRO A 40 22.96 33.60 24.83
CA PRO A 40 23.12 32.33 24.13
C PRO A 40 22.85 32.53 22.63
N PRO A 41 23.54 31.78 21.75
CA PRO A 41 23.35 31.93 20.31
C PRO A 41 21.89 31.67 19.94
N ALA A 42 21.34 32.52 19.08
CA ALA A 42 20.00 32.37 18.53
C ALA A 42 19.89 30.97 17.90
N LYS A 43 19.01 30.11 18.43
CA LYS A 43 18.56 28.92 17.71
C LYS A 43 18.00 29.42 16.38
N GLN A 44 18.64 29.06 15.28
CA GLN A 44 18.08 29.24 13.94
C GLN A 44 16.74 28.51 13.94
N ARG A 45 15.65 29.27 14.08
CA ARG A 45 14.34 28.79 13.66
C ARG A 45 14.43 28.72 12.15
N PHE A 46 14.67 27.51 11.64
CA PHE A 46 14.40 27.21 10.24
C PHE A 46 12.96 27.66 9.95
N PRO A 47 12.71 28.51 8.95
CA PRO A 47 11.36 28.74 8.50
C PRO A 47 10.82 27.37 8.06
N SER A 48 9.72 26.96 8.68
CA SER A 48 8.91 25.84 8.23
C SER A 48 8.50 26.11 6.79
N LEU A 49 9.19 25.47 5.85
CA LEU A 49 8.74 25.40 4.46
C LEU A 49 7.34 24.79 4.46
N PRO A 50 6.41 25.27 3.60
CA PRO A 50 5.15 24.56 3.40
C PRO A 50 5.47 23.14 2.93
N MET A 51 5.00 22.13 3.65
CA MET A 51 5.14 20.74 3.22
C MET A 51 4.51 20.58 1.84
N SER A 52 5.27 20.02 0.89
CA SER A 52 4.71 19.53 -0.37
C SER A 52 3.74 18.39 -0.06
N LEU A 53 2.60 18.31 -0.76
CA LEU A 53 1.64 17.21 -0.66
C LEU A 53 2.36 15.85 -0.79
N LEU A 54 3.37 15.77 -1.66
CA LEU A 54 4.17 14.55 -1.86
C LEU A 54 4.96 14.16 -0.62
N SER A 55 5.53 15.10 0.11
CA SER A 55 6.25 14.84 1.36
C SER A 55 5.32 14.48 2.51
N PHE A 56 4.08 14.99 2.50
CA PHE A 56 3.05 14.57 3.44
C PHE A 56 2.54 13.15 3.14
N LEU A 57 2.33 12.81 1.86
CA LEU A 57 1.98 11.45 1.42
C LEU A 57 3.12 10.46 1.70
N GLU A 58 4.37 10.87 1.53
CA GLU A 58 5.56 10.11 1.89
C GLU A 58 5.66 9.91 3.41
N GLN A 59 5.36 10.95 4.22
CA GLN A 59 5.29 10.82 5.67
C GLN A 59 4.14 9.92 6.14
N LEU A 60 3.00 9.90 5.46
CA LEU A 60 1.94 8.93 5.75
C LEU A 60 2.42 7.52 5.43
N GLY A 61 2.97 7.28 4.23
CA GLY A 61 3.53 5.98 3.86
C GLY A 61 4.68 5.49 4.75
N ALA A 62 5.56 6.38 5.20
CA ALA A 62 6.70 6.05 6.06
C ALA A 62 6.32 5.96 7.55
N ALA A 63 5.40 6.79 8.04
CA ALA A 63 4.87 6.66 9.40
C ALA A 63 4.06 5.37 9.58
N ASP A 64 3.44 4.88 8.50
CA ASP A 64 2.73 3.59 8.46
C ASP A 64 3.69 2.38 8.48
N ALA A 65 4.93 2.53 8.01
CA ALA A 65 5.97 1.49 8.12
C ALA A 65 6.62 1.43 9.52
N SER A 66 6.56 2.51 10.31
CA SER A 66 7.09 2.57 11.67
C SER A 66 6.00 2.34 12.72
N ALA A 67 5.52 1.11 12.85
CA ALA A 67 4.77 0.72 14.05
C ALA A 67 5.74 0.71 15.26
N ALA A 68 5.67 1.76 16.08
CA ALA A 68 6.33 1.77 17.39
C ALA A 68 5.79 0.60 18.25
N PRO A 69 6.65 -0.10 19.02
CA PRO A 69 6.29 -1.34 19.67
C PRO A 69 5.51 -1.07 20.95
N THR A 70 4.18 -1.22 20.93
CA THR A 70 3.38 -1.31 22.17
C THR A 70 2.50 -2.57 22.18
N ALA A 71 2.75 -3.41 23.20
CA ALA A 71 1.96 -4.55 23.68
C ALA A 71 1.84 -5.83 22.83
N ARG A 72 2.95 -6.30 22.25
CA ARG A 72 3.08 -7.52 21.42
C ARG A 72 2.94 -8.91 22.10
N ARG A 73 2.29 -9.05 23.27
CA ARG A 73 2.25 -10.36 23.98
C ARG A 73 0.87 -10.93 24.31
N GLY A 74 -0.22 -10.21 24.06
CA GLY A 74 -1.57 -10.71 24.31
C GLY A 74 -2.26 -11.32 23.09
N ALA A 75 -2.07 -10.75 21.90
CA ALA A 75 -2.83 -11.11 20.69
C ALA A 75 -2.30 -12.36 19.95
N MET A 76 -1.05 -12.79 20.22
CA MET A 76 -0.41 -13.89 19.48
C MET A 76 -0.78 -15.30 19.97
N ALA A 77 -1.59 -15.43 21.04
CA ALA A 77 -2.03 -16.73 21.54
C ALA A 77 -3.29 -17.27 20.82
N GLN A 78 -3.96 -16.46 20.00
CA GLN A 78 -5.25 -16.80 19.40
C GLN A 78 -5.16 -17.34 17.97
N LEU A 79 -4.00 -17.25 17.31
CA LEU A 79 -3.79 -17.91 16.00
C LEU A 79 -3.68 -19.44 16.10
N GLY A 80 -3.61 -20.00 17.31
CA GLY A 80 -3.47 -21.44 17.56
C GLY A 80 -4.61 -22.11 18.36
N ARG A 81 -5.73 -21.43 18.63
CA ARG A 81 -6.79 -21.98 19.52
C ARG A 81 -8.22 -21.64 19.07
N THR A 82 -8.68 -22.21 17.95
CA THR A 82 -10.11 -22.31 17.61
C THR A 82 -10.49 -23.66 16.97
N ALA A 83 -9.91 -24.76 17.47
CA ALA A 83 -10.34 -26.11 17.10
C ALA A 83 -10.62 -26.95 18.36
N ALA A 84 -11.75 -26.69 19.01
CA ALA A 84 -12.30 -27.62 20.00
C ALA A 84 -13.82 -27.46 20.11
N ALA A 85 -14.56 -28.21 19.29
CA ALA A 85 -15.91 -28.69 19.64
C ALA A 85 -16.36 -29.84 18.69
N ALA A 86 -16.32 -31.04 19.26
CA ALA A 86 -17.12 -32.26 19.02
C ALA A 86 -17.31 -32.84 17.60
N LEU A 87 -16.63 -33.97 17.34
CA LEU A 87 -17.17 -35.05 16.50
C LEU A 87 -17.05 -36.39 17.25
N PRO A 88 -18.09 -37.25 17.21
CA PRO A 88 -18.10 -38.52 17.95
C PRO A 88 -17.15 -39.54 17.33
N ALA A 89 -16.47 -40.27 18.20
CA ALA A 89 -15.59 -41.38 17.85
C ALA A 89 -16.40 -42.55 17.25
N VAL A 90 -16.07 -42.93 16.02
CA VAL A 90 -16.34 -44.27 15.48
C VAL A 90 -15.04 -44.85 14.91
N LEU A 91 -14.85 -46.12 15.22
CA LEU A 91 -13.67 -46.96 15.21
C LEU A 91 -13.13 -47.39 13.83
N LEU A 92 -11.80 -47.55 13.81
CA LEU A 92 -10.99 -48.67 13.29
C LEU A 92 -10.61 -48.80 11.79
N THR A 93 -9.28 -48.86 11.63
CA THR A 93 -8.44 -49.61 10.67
C THR A 93 -8.33 -49.15 9.21
N ALA A 94 -7.26 -48.41 8.90
CA ALA A 94 -6.35 -48.73 7.80
C ALA A 94 -5.05 -47.89 7.87
N ALA A 95 -3.93 -48.61 7.95
CA ALA A 95 -2.60 -48.31 7.40
C ALA A 95 -1.95 -46.92 7.57
N THR A 96 -0.70 -46.99 8.02
CA THR A 96 0.34 -45.97 7.99
C THR A 96 0.35 -45.12 6.71
N ALA A 97 -0.29 -43.96 6.76
CA ALA A 97 0.08 -42.81 5.97
C ALA A 97 0.44 -41.71 6.98
N THR A 98 1.62 -41.13 6.83
CA THR A 98 1.93 -39.82 7.44
C THR A 98 0.73 -38.92 7.22
N PRO A 99 0.17 -38.25 8.24
CA PRO A 99 -0.78 -37.19 7.97
C PRO A 99 0.02 -36.11 7.25
N ALA A 100 -0.02 -36.12 5.91
CA ALA A 100 -0.08 -34.87 5.20
C ALA A 100 -1.23 -34.14 5.89
N LEU A 101 -0.91 -33.13 6.71
CA LEU A 101 -1.91 -32.27 7.29
C LEU A 101 -2.84 -31.92 6.13
N ALA A 102 -4.09 -32.35 6.20
CA ALA A 102 -5.10 -31.87 5.28
C ALA A 102 -5.11 -30.36 5.47
N GLN A 103 -4.47 -29.63 4.55
CA GLN A 103 -4.30 -28.19 4.66
C GLN A 103 -5.70 -27.61 4.55
N ARG A 104 -6.21 -27.15 5.70
CA ARG A 104 -7.52 -26.52 5.75
C ARG A 104 -7.41 -25.24 4.94
N THR A 105 -8.12 -25.16 3.82
CA THR A 105 -8.13 -23.97 2.97
C THR A 105 -8.96 -22.88 3.63
N GLY A 106 -8.52 -21.63 3.51
CA GLY A 106 -9.23 -20.46 4.06
C GLY A 106 -8.82 -20.14 5.49
N THR A 107 -7.53 -20.29 5.81
CA THR A 107 -6.94 -19.88 7.08
C THR A 107 -6.33 -18.47 7.00
N VAL A 108 -6.03 -17.89 8.17
CA VAL A 108 -5.21 -16.66 8.25
C VAL A 108 -3.86 -16.85 7.55
N LEU A 109 -3.24 -18.04 7.68
CA LEU A 109 -1.97 -18.31 7.02
C LEU A 109 -2.11 -18.28 5.49
N ASP A 110 -3.17 -18.88 4.94
CA ASP A 110 -3.43 -18.85 3.50
C ASP A 110 -3.63 -17.40 3.01
N ALA A 111 -4.34 -16.58 3.79
CA ALA A 111 -4.54 -15.15 3.48
C ALA A 111 -3.21 -14.38 3.44
N LEU A 112 -2.35 -14.58 4.45
CA LEU A 112 -1.04 -13.93 4.51
C LEU A 112 -0.09 -14.41 3.41
N GLN A 113 -0.12 -15.70 3.08
CA GLN A 113 0.67 -16.26 1.97
C GLN A 113 0.19 -15.74 0.62
N LEU A 114 -1.12 -15.63 0.40
CA LEU A 114 -1.66 -15.07 -0.83
C LEU A 114 -1.28 -13.60 -1.01
N ALA A 115 -1.41 -12.79 0.05
CA ALA A 115 -0.93 -11.41 0.06
C ALA A 115 0.57 -11.33 -0.26
N LEU A 116 1.39 -12.16 0.38
CA LEU A 116 2.84 -12.18 0.16
C LEU A 116 3.20 -12.53 -1.28
N ARG A 117 2.46 -13.42 -1.93
CA ARG A 117 2.67 -13.76 -3.35
C ARG A 117 2.37 -12.60 -4.29
N VAL A 118 1.41 -11.74 -3.96
CA VAL A 118 1.11 -10.52 -4.71
C VAL A 118 2.24 -9.51 -4.55
N GLU A 119 2.69 -9.28 -3.32
CA GLU A 119 3.80 -8.36 -3.04
C GLU A 119 5.12 -8.81 -3.70
N TRP A 120 5.41 -10.12 -3.71
CA TRP A 120 6.54 -10.67 -4.46
C TRP A 120 6.41 -10.48 -5.99
N LEU A 121 5.20 -10.59 -6.53
CA LEU A 121 4.96 -10.33 -7.95
C LEU A 121 5.25 -8.86 -8.29
N GLN A 122 4.78 -7.92 -7.46
CA GLN A 122 4.98 -6.49 -7.65
C GLN A 122 6.43 -6.05 -7.43
N ASP A 123 7.12 -6.50 -6.37
CA ASP A 123 8.55 -6.16 -6.17
C ASP A 123 9.44 -6.67 -7.32
N GLU A 124 9.12 -7.85 -7.88
CA GLU A 124 9.85 -8.37 -9.04
C GLU A 124 9.54 -7.54 -10.29
N PHE A 125 8.27 -7.18 -10.51
CA PHE A 125 7.85 -6.34 -11.64
C PHE A 125 8.59 -5.01 -11.65
N TYR A 126 8.50 -4.26 -10.54
CA TYR A 126 9.18 -2.97 -10.44
C TYR A 126 10.70 -3.12 -10.49
N GLY A 127 11.23 -4.27 -10.06
CA GLY A 127 12.64 -4.57 -10.20
C GLY A 127 13.10 -4.70 -11.64
N GLN A 128 12.37 -5.46 -12.45
CA GLN A 128 12.67 -5.60 -13.87
C GLN A 128 12.43 -4.29 -14.63
N VAL A 129 11.36 -3.57 -14.30
CA VAL A 129 11.02 -2.28 -14.90
C VAL A 129 12.09 -1.21 -14.63
N LEU A 130 12.59 -1.10 -13.39
CA LEU A 130 13.68 -0.17 -13.05
C LEU A 130 15.04 -0.61 -13.63
N GLY A 131 15.22 -1.91 -13.87
CA GLY A 131 16.42 -2.45 -14.53
C GLY A 131 16.42 -2.28 -16.05
N ALA A 132 15.25 -2.11 -16.68
CA ALA A 132 15.11 -1.95 -18.12
C ALA A 132 15.52 -0.53 -18.56
N THR A 133 16.66 -0.43 -19.24
CA THR A 133 17.23 0.86 -19.65
C THR A 133 16.29 1.61 -20.58
N GLY A 134 15.93 2.84 -20.22
CA GLY A 134 15.08 3.71 -21.03
C GLY A 134 13.58 3.44 -20.92
N LEU A 135 13.15 2.38 -20.23
CA LEU A 135 11.72 2.04 -20.09
C LEU A 135 10.98 3.02 -19.18
N VAL A 136 11.58 3.38 -18.04
CA VAL A 136 11.03 4.35 -17.08
C VAL A 136 11.66 5.73 -17.35
N PRO A 137 10.88 6.71 -17.83
CA PRO A 137 11.37 8.08 -18.01
C PRO A 137 11.96 8.64 -16.71
N ALA A 138 13.08 9.37 -16.83
CA ALA A 138 13.81 9.90 -15.67
C ALA A 138 12.92 10.73 -14.71
N ALA A 139 11.93 11.44 -15.27
CA ALA A 139 11.00 12.27 -14.49
C ALA A 139 10.12 11.47 -13.51
N ILE A 140 9.86 10.19 -13.77
CA ILE A 140 8.99 9.33 -12.94
C ILE A 140 9.75 8.18 -12.28
N GLN A 141 11.07 8.05 -12.48
CA GLN A 141 11.88 7.03 -11.81
C GLN A 141 11.81 7.07 -10.28
N PRO A 142 11.78 8.24 -9.61
CA PRO A 142 11.62 8.29 -8.15
C PRO A 142 10.32 7.63 -7.68
N ASP A 143 9.22 7.80 -8.42
CA ASP A 143 7.92 7.23 -8.07
C ASP A 143 7.98 5.70 -8.10
N PHE A 144 8.56 5.12 -9.15
CA PHE A 144 8.72 3.66 -9.28
C PHE A 144 9.68 3.08 -8.23
N THR A 145 10.73 3.85 -7.88
CA THR A 145 11.65 3.48 -6.81
C THR A 145 10.96 3.45 -5.46
N LEU A 146 10.10 4.44 -5.19
CA LEU A 146 9.31 4.52 -3.96
C LEU A 146 8.30 3.39 -3.87
N ILE A 147 7.51 3.15 -4.93
CA ILE A 147 6.55 2.05 -4.98
C ILE A 147 7.26 0.74 -4.67
N ARG A 148 8.36 0.41 -5.35
CA ARG A 148 9.12 -0.82 -5.07
C ARG A 148 9.62 -0.90 -3.63
N ALA A 149 10.06 0.22 -3.05
CA ALA A 149 10.49 0.25 -1.65
C ALA A 149 9.33 -0.08 -0.70
N GLN A 150 8.11 0.38 -1.00
CA GLN A 150 6.90 0.07 -0.23
C GLN A 150 6.51 -1.41 -0.38
N GLN A 151 6.55 -1.97 -1.59
CA GLN A 151 6.36 -3.42 -1.82
C GLN A 151 7.32 -4.26 -0.96
N ARG A 152 8.58 -3.84 -0.82
CA ARG A 152 9.57 -4.52 0.05
C ARG A 152 9.27 -4.39 1.54
N GLN A 153 8.70 -3.27 1.97
CA GLN A 153 8.26 -3.09 3.36
C GLN A 153 7.08 -4.01 3.68
N HIS A 154 6.12 -4.11 2.77
CA HIS A 154 5.00 -5.05 2.86
C HIS A 154 5.48 -6.51 2.93
N ILE A 155 6.39 -6.93 2.04
CA ILE A 155 7.02 -8.27 2.08
C ILE A 155 7.62 -8.54 3.46
N ALA A 156 8.48 -7.63 3.95
CA ALA A 156 9.14 -7.81 5.24
C ALA A 156 8.13 -7.94 6.40
N LEU A 157 7.05 -7.17 6.36
CA LEU A 157 5.99 -7.20 7.37
C LEU A 157 5.21 -8.53 7.32
N LEU A 158 4.75 -8.95 6.14
CA LEU A 158 4.02 -10.20 5.93
C LEU A 158 4.86 -11.42 6.33
N GLU A 159 6.11 -11.48 5.88
CA GLU A 159 7.01 -12.57 6.26
C GLU A 159 7.27 -12.61 7.77
N SER A 160 7.34 -11.45 8.43
CA SER A 160 7.46 -11.36 9.89
C SER A 160 6.22 -11.92 10.59
N TYR A 161 5.01 -11.57 10.15
CA TYR A 161 3.77 -12.13 10.69
C TYR A 161 3.66 -13.64 10.47
N ILE A 162 3.99 -14.12 9.27
CA ILE A 162 4.00 -15.55 8.96
C ILE A 162 4.95 -16.29 9.90
N ARG A 163 6.22 -15.87 9.99
CA ARG A 163 7.23 -16.55 10.84
C ARG A 163 6.87 -16.49 12.33
N THR A 164 6.43 -15.34 12.82
CA THR A 164 6.08 -15.17 14.24
C THR A 164 4.82 -15.94 14.65
N SER A 165 3.93 -16.23 13.70
CA SER A 165 2.78 -17.12 13.91
C SER A 165 3.14 -18.62 13.88
N GLY A 166 4.40 -18.97 13.62
CA GLY A 166 4.86 -20.35 13.43
C GLY A 166 4.59 -20.90 12.03
N GLY A 167 4.08 -20.07 11.11
CA GLY A 167 3.92 -20.40 9.70
C GLY A 167 5.26 -20.45 8.96
N ILE A 168 5.27 -21.17 7.83
CA ILE A 168 6.42 -21.26 6.94
C ILE A 168 6.18 -20.31 5.77
N VAL A 169 7.17 -19.46 5.49
CA VAL A 169 7.20 -18.62 4.29
C VAL A 169 7.49 -19.53 3.09
N GLU A 170 6.61 -19.51 2.10
CA GLU A 170 6.77 -20.33 0.88
C GLU A 170 7.99 -19.91 0.06
N THR A 171 8.37 -20.74 -0.91
CA THR A 171 9.42 -20.36 -1.85
C THR A 171 8.86 -19.36 -2.87
N ARG A 172 9.53 -18.22 -3.02
CA ARG A 172 9.19 -17.21 -4.04
C ARG A 172 9.34 -17.82 -5.45
N PRO A 173 8.31 -17.76 -6.31
CA PRO A 173 8.40 -18.27 -7.67
C PRO A 173 9.22 -17.33 -8.57
N ARG A 174 9.49 -17.78 -9.80
CA ARG A 174 10.02 -16.90 -10.85
C ARG A 174 8.87 -16.25 -11.59
N TYR A 175 9.12 -15.07 -12.16
CA TYR A 175 8.09 -14.30 -12.83
C TYR A 175 8.52 -13.91 -14.25
N ASP A 176 7.56 -14.04 -15.17
CA ASP A 176 7.66 -13.61 -16.57
C ASP A 176 6.48 -12.68 -16.88
N PHE A 177 6.75 -11.37 -16.92
CA PHE A 177 5.73 -10.34 -17.12
C PHE A 177 5.18 -10.26 -18.53
N THR A 178 5.79 -10.96 -19.49
CA THR A 178 5.18 -11.10 -20.81
C THR A 178 3.92 -11.97 -20.78
N GLY A 179 3.67 -12.66 -19.66
CA GLY A 179 2.56 -13.60 -19.50
C GLY A 179 2.78 -14.93 -20.22
N SER A 180 3.98 -15.16 -20.77
CA SER A 180 4.33 -16.41 -21.45
C SER A 180 4.73 -17.54 -20.49
N ARG A 181 4.88 -17.24 -19.19
CA ARG A 181 5.27 -18.19 -18.15
C ARG A 181 6.57 -18.94 -18.49
N GLY A 182 7.59 -18.18 -18.89
CA GLY A 182 8.87 -18.76 -19.32
C GLY A 182 8.77 -19.52 -20.65
N GLY A 183 7.85 -19.12 -21.53
CA GLY A 183 7.59 -19.76 -22.82
C GLY A 183 6.61 -20.95 -22.78
N ALA A 184 6.04 -21.28 -21.63
CA ALA A 184 5.05 -22.36 -21.49
C ALA A 184 3.65 -21.99 -21.99
N SER A 185 3.37 -20.69 -22.17
CA SER A 185 2.09 -20.12 -22.59
C SER A 185 2.28 -19.09 -23.72
N ALA A 186 1.21 -18.78 -24.44
CA ALA A 186 1.21 -17.68 -25.40
C ALA A 186 1.50 -16.33 -24.70
N THR A 187 2.36 -15.52 -25.32
CA THR A 187 2.70 -14.17 -24.85
C THR A 187 1.48 -13.26 -24.85
N ARG A 188 1.23 -12.57 -23.74
CA ARG A 188 0.12 -11.63 -23.55
C ARG A 188 0.58 -10.16 -23.60
N PHE A 189 1.76 -9.87 -23.06
CA PHE A 189 2.30 -8.52 -22.94
C PHE A 189 3.71 -8.46 -23.56
N PRO A 190 3.83 -8.60 -24.90
CA PRO A 190 5.12 -8.82 -25.56
C PRO A 190 6.12 -7.67 -25.38
N ASP A 191 5.63 -6.45 -25.19
CA ASP A 191 6.45 -5.24 -25.11
C ASP A 191 6.44 -4.60 -23.71
N VAL A 192 6.01 -5.31 -22.65
CA VAL A 192 5.90 -4.76 -21.28
C VAL A 192 7.23 -4.22 -20.74
N LEU A 193 8.37 -4.78 -21.15
CA LEU A 193 9.71 -4.32 -20.74
C LEU A 193 10.38 -3.38 -21.75
N THR A 194 9.68 -3.01 -22.82
CA THR A 194 10.22 -2.15 -23.90
C THR A 194 9.32 -0.97 -24.26
N ASN A 195 8.08 -0.96 -23.79
CA ASN A 195 7.08 0.07 -24.05
C ASN A 195 6.53 0.63 -22.74
N THR A 196 6.76 1.93 -22.49
CA THR A 196 6.31 2.60 -21.26
C THR A 196 4.79 2.55 -21.07
N ASP A 197 4.00 2.60 -22.14
CA ASP A 197 2.54 2.57 -22.04
C ASP A 197 2.01 1.18 -21.69
N THR A 198 2.58 0.12 -22.30
CA THR A 198 2.28 -1.26 -21.90
C THR A 198 2.73 -1.50 -20.46
N MET A 199 3.91 -1.04 -20.08
CA MET A 199 4.44 -1.15 -18.72
C MET A 199 3.49 -0.51 -17.71
N LEU A 200 3.08 0.74 -17.92
CA LEU A 200 2.17 1.45 -17.02
C LEU A 200 0.80 0.77 -16.93
N ALA A 201 0.32 0.21 -18.04
CA ALA A 201 -0.92 -0.55 -18.05
C ALA A 201 -0.83 -1.86 -17.25
N VAL A 202 0.26 -2.63 -17.38
CA VAL A 202 0.47 -3.83 -16.56
C VAL A 202 0.66 -3.45 -15.10
N ALA A 203 1.41 -2.39 -14.80
CA ALA A 203 1.59 -1.86 -13.45
C ALA A 203 0.22 -1.55 -12.80
N GLN A 204 -0.66 -0.84 -13.51
CA GLN A 204 -2.01 -0.55 -13.03
C GLN A 204 -2.77 -1.83 -12.67
N ALA A 205 -2.79 -2.83 -13.56
CA ALA A 205 -3.50 -4.07 -13.32
C ALA A 205 -2.94 -4.87 -12.13
N LEU A 206 -1.64 -4.77 -11.85
CA LEU A 206 -1.00 -5.41 -10.69
C LEU A 206 -1.34 -4.69 -9.37
N GLU A 207 -1.37 -3.36 -9.34
CA GLU A 207 -1.82 -2.63 -8.14
C GLU A 207 -3.33 -2.80 -7.90
N ASP A 208 -4.14 -2.94 -8.95
CA ASP A 208 -5.56 -3.29 -8.77
C ASP A 208 -5.74 -4.73 -8.28
N LEU A 209 -4.88 -5.65 -8.71
CA LEU A 209 -4.87 -7.01 -8.18
C LEU A 209 -4.63 -6.98 -6.66
N SER A 210 -3.71 -6.16 -6.17
CA SER A 210 -3.37 -6.12 -4.74
C SER A 210 -4.51 -5.55 -3.90
N THR A 211 -5.15 -4.46 -4.30
CA THR A 211 -6.32 -3.91 -3.58
C THR A 211 -7.43 -4.95 -3.46
N ARG A 212 -7.78 -5.62 -4.56
CA ARG A 212 -8.82 -6.64 -4.60
C ARG A 212 -8.47 -7.90 -3.80
N VAL A 213 -7.20 -8.31 -3.80
CA VAL A 213 -6.72 -9.43 -2.97
C VAL A 213 -6.86 -9.08 -1.50
N TYR A 214 -6.39 -7.90 -1.08
CA TYR A 214 -6.49 -7.46 0.31
C TYR A 214 -7.94 -7.40 0.80
N THR A 215 -8.85 -6.82 0.01
CA THR A 215 -10.28 -6.81 0.32
C THR A 215 -10.85 -8.23 0.41
N GLY A 216 -10.45 -9.12 -0.50
CA GLY A 216 -10.90 -10.52 -0.50
C GLY A 216 -10.42 -11.34 0.70
N GLN A 217 -9.28 -10.99 1.28
CA GLN A 217 -8.72 -11.69 2.44
C GLN A 217 -9.13 -11.07 3.77
N VAL A 218 -9.75 -9.88 3.78
CA VAL A 218 -10.06 -9.12 5.00
C VAL A 218 -10.89 -9.92 6.00
N ALA A 219 -11.85 -10.73 5.52
CA ALA A 219 -12.71 -11.55 6.38
C ALA A 219 -11.93 -12.61 7.17
N LEU A 220 -10.82 -13.11 6.62
CA LEU A 220 -9.99 -14.14 7.26
C LEU A 220 -9.12 -13.54 8.38
N VAL A 221 -8.79 -12.25 8.31
CA VAL A 221 -7.97 -11.55 9.32
C VAL A 221 -8.80 -10.74 10.31
N ALA A 222 -10.11 -10.63 10.12
CA ALA A 222 -11.00 -9.75 10.89
C ALA A 222 -11.08 -10.04 12.39
N SER A 223 -10.76 -11.25 12.82
CA SER A 223 -10.71 -11.59 14.26
C SER A 223 -9.44 -11.12 14.96
N ASN A 224 -8.46 -10.55 14.24
CA ASN A 224 -7.20 -10.08 14.79
C ASN A 224 -6.99 -8.60 14.41
N ASN A 225 -7.15 -7.71 15.39
CA ASN A 225 -7.05 -6.28 15.17
C ASN A 225 -5.68 -5.83 14.64
N ASP A 226 -4.58 -6.49 15.05
CA ASP A 226 -3.23 -6.15 14.58
C ASP A 226 -3.06 -6.52 13.10
N LEU A 227 -3.61 -7.67 12.69
CA LEU A 227 -3.61 -8.09 11.29
C LEU A 227 -4.56 -7.25 10.45
N MET A 228 -5.72 -6.87 10.98
CA MET A 228 -6.67 -5.99 10.32
C MET A 228 -6.07 -4.59 10.09
N ASP A 229 -5.44 -3.98 11.10
CA ASP A 229 -4.76 -2.69 10.97
C ASP A 229 -3.66 -2.76 9.91
N MET A 230 -2.84 -3.82 9.94
CA MET A 230 -1.80 -4.05 8.94
C MET A 230 -2.39 -4.15 7.51
N VAL A 231 -3.39 -5.00 7.30
CA VAL A 231 -3.98 -5.24 5.97
C VAL A 231 -4.66 -3.98 5.44
N VAL A 232 -5.41 -3.24 6.26
CA VAL A 232 -6.10 -2.02 5.82
C VAL A 232 -5.12 -0.91 5.46
N ARG A 233 -4.00 -0.78 6.19
CA ARG A 233 -2.94 0.19 5.83
C ARG A 233 -2.26 -0.17 4.52
N MET A 234 -1.94 -1.45 4.33
CA MET A 234 -1.35 -1.93 3.08
C MET A 234 -2.31 -1.72 1.90
N PHE A 235 -3.59 -2.08 2.06
CA PHE A 235 -4.64 -1.77 1.08
C PHE A 235 -4.68 -0.28 0.70
N ALA A 236 -4.61 0.62 1.69
CA ALA A 236 -4.62 2.05 1.43
C ALA A 236 -3.36 2.55 0.70
N VAL A 237 -2.20 1.92 0.91
CA VAL A 237 -0.96 2.19 0.16
C VAL A 237 -1.12 1.75 -1.29
N GLU A 238 -1.58 0.53 -1.53
CA GLU A 238 -1.79 -0.01 -2.87
C GLU A 238 -2.83 0.79 -3.67
N GLY A 239 -3.93 1.22 -3.04
CA GLY A 239 -4.91 2.10 -3.68
C GLY A 239 -4.30 3.43 -4.14
N ARG A 240 -3.30 3.97 -3.41
CA ARG A 240 -2.56 5.17 -3.85
C ARG A 240 -1.63 4.87 -5.01
N HIS A 241 -0.96 3.72 -5.03
CA HIS A 241 -0.15 3.32 -6.19
C HIS A 241 -1.02 3.17 -7.44
N ALA A 242 -2.15 2.47 -7.34
CA ALA A 242 -3.12 2.28 -8.41
C ALA A 242 -3.61 3.62 -8.98
N ALA A 243 -3.97 4.57 -8.10
CA ALA A 243 -4.37 5.92 -8.51
C ALA A 243 -3.24 6.72 -9.15
N HIS A 244 -2.01 6.61 -8.63
CA HIS A 244 -0.83 7.28 -9.20
C HIS A 244 -0.50 6.77 -10.60
N LEU A 245 -0.49 5.46 -10.81
CA LEU A 245 -0.23 4.87 -12.13
C LEU A 245 -1.30 5.27 -13.15
N ARG A 246 -2.57 5.30 -12.74
CA ARG A 246 -3.65 5.87 -13.57
C ARG A 246 -3.38 7.31 -13.93
N GLN A 247 -2.95 8.15 -12.98
CA GLN A 247 -2.59 9.54 -13.24
C GLN A 247 -1.46 9.65 -14.27
N LEU A 248 -0.42 8.82 -14.16
CA LEU A 248 0.68 8.77 -15.13
C LEU A 248 0.18 8.36 -16.53
N ARG A 249 -0.70 7.37 -16.62
CA ARG A 249 -1.34 6.96 -17.89
C ARG A 249 -2.19 8.10 -18.48
N ARG A 250 -2.95 8.83 -17.66
CA ARG A 250 -3.73 10.01 -18.10
C ARG A 250 -2.85 11.12 -18.64
N GLN A 251 -1.72 11.41 -17.99
CA GLN A 251 -0.74 12.39 -18.48
C GLN A 251 -0.15 12.00 -19.84
N ARG A 252 -0.18 10.70 -20.16
CA ARG A 252 0.23 10.14 -21.44
C ARG A 252 -0.93 9.93 -22.43
N GLY A 253 -2.13 10.42 -22.11
CA GLY A 253 -3.28 10.45 -23.01
C GLY A 253 -4.30 9.33 -22.81
N ALA A 254 -4.11 8.42 -21.84
CA ALA A 254 -5.11 7.39 -21.56
C ALA A 254 -6.39 8.01 -20.98
N THR A 255 -7.55 7.57 -21.46
CA THR A 255 -8.85 7.89 -20.85
C THR A 255 -9.15 6.88 -19.75
N VAL A 256 -8.73 7.18 -18.54
CA VAL A 256 -8.93 6.36 -17.35
C VAL A 256 -9.23 7.27 -16.15
N LYS A 257 -10.06 6.82 -15.21
CA LYS A 257 -10.28 7.50 -13.92
C LYS A 257 -9.13 7.18 -12.96
N HIS A 258 -9.10 7.81 -11.78
CA HIS A 258 -8.13 7.47 -10.72
C HIS A 258 -8.52 6.25 -9.88
N TRP A 259 -9.72 5.73 -10.11
CA TRP A 259 -10.34 4.57 -9.47
C TRP A 259 -10.98 3.68 -10.56
N ILE A 260 -11.46 2.49 -10.20
CA ILE A 260 -12.16 1.56 -11.10
C ILE A 260 -13.61 2.02 -11.31
N SER A 261 -14.18 1.81 -12.49
CA SER A 261 -15.58 2.10 -12.81
C SER A 261 -16.17 0.95 -13.61
N GLY A 262 -17.20 0.28 -13.08
CA GLY A 262 -17.66 -1.01 -13.59
C GLY A 262 -16.48 -1.98 -13.73
N THR A 263 -16.34 -2.62 -14.89
CA THR A 263 -15.16 -3.47 -15.19
C THR A 263 -14.00 -2.73 -15.86
N ASP A 264 -14.04 -1.39 -15.91
CA ASP A 264 -13.10 -0.54 -16.67
C ASP A 264 -12.90 -1.02 -18.12
N ASN A 265 -13.97 -1.51 -18.77
CA ASN A 265 -13.95 -2.15 -20.10
C ASN A 265 -12.93 -3.31 -20.23
N GLY A 266 -12.71 -4.07 -19.15
CA GLY A 266 -11.71 -5.12 -19.10
C GLY A 266 -10.29 -4.62 -18.79
N GLY A 267 -10.17 -3.38 -18.30
CA GLY A 267 -8.92 -2.82 -17.81
C GLY A 267 -8.08 -2.10 -18.86
N PRO A 268 -6.77 -1.93 -18.60
CA PRO A 268 -5.93 -1.06 -19.40
C PRO A 268 -5.42 -1.71 -20.71
N LEU A 269 -5.47 -3.04 -20.84
CA LEU A 269 -5.07 -3.81 -22.03
C LEU A 269 -6.04 -4.99 -22.28
N PRO A 270 -7.31 -4.74 -22.60
CA PRO A 270 -8.26 -5.81 -22.91
C PRO A 270 -7.88 -6.48 -24.25
N PRO A 271 -8.10 -7.80 -24.40
CA PRO A 271 -8.73 -8.70 -23.43
C PRO A 271 -7.77 -9.23 -22.35
N ASN A 272 -6.46 -8.96 -22.46
CA ASN A 272 -5.43 -9.59 -21.63
C ASN A 272 -5.54 -9.22 -20.14
N THR A 273 -6.10 -8.05 -19.82
CA THR A 273 -6.36 -7.61 -18.45
C THR A 273 -7.77 -7.88 -17.96
N ALA A 274 -8.69 -8.41 -18.78
CA ALA A 274 -10.10 -8.51 -18.42
C ALA A 274 -10.35 -9.32 -17.13
N GLY A 275 -9.56 -10.36 -16.88
CA GLY A 275 -9.64 -11.16 -15.66
C GLY A 275 -9.36 -10.38 -14.37
N PHE A 276 -8.55 -9.31 -14.44
CA PHE A 276 -8.22 -8.44 -13.29
C PHE A 276 -9.37 -7.54 -12.87
N TYR A 277 -10.39 -7.37 -13.73
CA TYR A 277 -11.53 -6.49 -13.49
C TYR A 277 -12.87 -7.24 -13.52
N ALA A 278 -12.83 -8.56 -13.70
CA ALA A 278 -14.03 -9.38 -13.66
C ALA A 278 -14.69 -9.27 -12.27
N GLY A 279 -15.98 -8.92 -12.25
CA GLY A 279 -16.78 -8.77 -11.04
C GLY A 279 -16.66 -7.41 -10.33
N GLU A 280 -15.91 -6.45 -10.87
CA GLU A 280 -15.85 -5.07 -10.36
C GLU A 280 -17.15 -4.27 -10.60
N ASP A 281 -18.05 -4.76 -11.45
CA ASP A 281 -19.35 -4.15 -11.76
C ASP A 281 -20.46 -4.48 -10.74
N ARG A 282 -20.08 -4.98 -9.56
CA ARG A 282 -21.05 -5.35 -8.53
C ARG A 282 -21.68 -4.11 -7.90
N VAL A 283 -23.01 -4.13 -7.80
CA VAL A 283 -23.81 -3.06 -7.19
C VAL A 283 -24.46 -3.45 -5.86
N GLU A 284 -24.36 -4.73 -5.48
CA GLU A 284 -24.87 -5.27 -4.23
C GLU A 284 -23.77 -5.32 -3.17
N GLN A 285 -23.85 -4.49 -2.14
CA GLN A 285 -22.84 -4.43 -1.07
C GLN A 285 -23.34 -5.05 0.22
N ARG A 286 -22.44 -5.75 0.92
CA ARG A 286 -22.76 -6.32 2.24
C ARG A 286 -22.60 -5.25 3.32
N VAL A 287 -23.70 -4.95 4.02
CA VAL A 287 -23.74 -4.02 5.16
C VAL A 287 -23.99 -4.81 6.44
N GLY A 288 -22.95 -4.95 7.26
CA GLY A 288 -22.99 -5.81 8.44
C GLY A 288 -23.07 -7.30 8.12
N ALA A 289 -23.36 -8.13 9.12
CA ALA A 289 -23.23 -9.59 8.99
C ALA A 289 -24.32 -10.27 8.13
N LEU A 290 -25.45 -9.61 7.85
CA LEU A 290 -26.68 -10.30 7.41
C LEU A 290 -27.44 -9.63 6.25
N ILE A 291 -26.95 -8.53 5.70
CA ILE A 291 -27.76 -7.73 4.77
C ILE A 291 -26.93 -7.34 3.54
N GLU A 292 -27.43 -7.71 2.36
CA GLU A 292 -26.96 -7.15 1.10
C GLU A 292 -27.87 -5.99 0.69
N ARG A 293 -27.27 -4.95 0.11
CA ARG A 293 -27.92 -3.71 -0.29
C ARG A 293 -27.51 -3.33 -1.69
N ASN A 294 -28.51 -3.09 -2.53
CA ASN A 294 -28.33 -2.49 -3.83
C ASN A 294 -27.93 -1.01 -3.65
N VAL A 295 -26.66 -0.68 -3.85
CA VAL A 295 -26.14 0.67 -3.63
C VAL A 295 -26.83 1.73 -4.50
N PRO A 296 -27.09 1.51 -5.81
CA PRO A 296 -27.84 2.45 -6.64
C PRO A 296 -29.19 2.84 -6.04
N SER A 297 -29.90 1.89 -5.40
CA SER A 297 -31.19 2.15 -4.75
C SER A 297 -31.11 3.02 -3.50
N LEU A 298 -29.93 3.16 -2.90
CA LEU A 298 -29.68 4.01 -1.73
C LEU A 298 -29.30 5.45 -2.11
N LEU A 299 -28.97 5.70 -3.37
CA LEU A 299 -28.60 7.03 -3.84
C LEU A 299 -29.85 7.92 -3.94
N PRO A 300 -29.76 9.20 -3.53
CA PRO A 300 -30.88 10.12 -3.61
C PRO A 300 -31.36 10.28 -5.05
N ALA A 301 -32.67 10.42 -5.24
CA ALA A 301 -33.26 10.82 -6.52
C ALA A 301 -32.93 12.30 -6.79
N THR A 302 -31.72 12.57 -7.24
CA THR A 302 -31.26 13.90 -7.62
C THR A 302 -31.65 14.19 -9.07
N ILE A 303 -32.23 15.36 -9.32
CA ILE A 303 -32.58 15.82 -10.67
C ILE A 303 -31.30 15.86 -11.52
N GLY A 304 -31.30 15.17 -12.66
CA GLY A 304 -30.18 15.16 -13.61
C GLY A 304 -29.19 14.00 -13.48
N LEU A 305 -29.31 13.12 -12.48
CA LEU A 305 -28.55 11.85 -12.44
C LEU A 305 -29.29 10.79 -13.26
N THR A 306 -28.62 10.22 -14.25
CA THR A 306 -29.13 9.07 -15.01
C THR A 306 -28.93 7.78 -14.23
N GLU A 307 -29.63 6.71 -14.63
CA GLU A 307 -29.39 5.37 -14.05
C GLU A 307 -27.95 4.89 -14.31
N ALA A 308 -27.36 5.26 -15.46
CA ALA A 308 -25.96 4.97 -15.74
C ALA A 308 -25.01 5.68 -14.76
N ASP A 309 -25.30 6.94 -14.40
CA ASP A 309 -24.50 7.67 -13.41
C ASP A 309 -24.58 7.02 -12.02
N LYS A 310 -25.76 6.53 -11.63
CA LYS A 310 -25.95 5.83 -10.35
C LYS A 310 -25.21 4.50 -10.31
N LEU A 311 -25.27 3.73 -11.40
CA LEU A 311 -24.53 2.47 -11.52
C LEU A 311 -23.03 2.70 -11.48
N ALA A 312 -22.53 3.67 -12.25
CA ALA A 312 -21.13 4.06 -12.23
C ALA A 312 -20.70 4.48 -10.82
N ALA A 313 -21.42 5.39 -10.17
CA ALA A 313 -21.13 5.84 -8.81
C ALA A 313 -21.14 4.71 -7.77
N ALA A 314 -22.04 3.73 -7.92
CA ALA A 314 -22.08 2.57 -7.03
C ALA A 314 -20.82 1.69 -7.17
N THR A 315 -20.42 1.38 -8.40
CA THR A 315 -19.21 0.58 -8.66
C THR A 315 -17.92 1.33 -8.35
N GLU A 316 -17.91 2.66 -8.49
CA GLU A 316 -16.73 3.51 -8.23
C GLU A 316 -16.43 3.71 -6.74
N ALA A 317 -17.35 3.28 -5.85
CA ALA A 317 -17.21 3.44 -4.41
C ALA A 317 -16.47 2.27 -3.73
N PHE A 318 -16.27 1.15 -4.43
CA PHE A 318 -15.72 -0.08 -3.86
C PHE A 318 -14.74 -0.75 -4.84
N ASP A 319 -13.61 -1.23 -4.34
CA ASP A 319 -12.81 -2.24 -5.04
C ASP A 319 -13.33 -3.63 -4.65
N GLU A 320 -13.78 -4.43 -5.61
CA GLU A 320 -14.47 -5.69 -5.33
C GLU A 320 -13.50 -6.82 -4.96
N PRO A 321 -13.79 -7.62 -3.92
CA PRO A 321 -12.91 -8.66 -3.45
C PRO A 321 -12.68 -9.74 -4.51
N LEU A 322 -11.42 -10.18 -4.66
CA LEU A 322 -11.10 -11.41 -5.37
C LEU A 322 -11.14 -12.62 -4.43
N THR A 323 -11.69 -13.73 -4.93
CA THR A 323 -11.52 -15.03 -4.27
C THR A 323 -10.05 -15.45 -4.34
N ALA A 324 -9.59 -16.23 -3.35
CA ALA A 324 -8.22 -16.74 -3.33
C ALA A 324 -7.87 -17.54 -4.62
N ALA A 325 -8.84 -18.29 -5.16
CA ALA A 325 -8.66 -19.03 -6.41
C ALA A 325 -8.49 -18.11 -7.62
N ALA A 326 -9.31 -17.05 -7.73
CA ALA A 326 -9.19 -16.08 -8.82
C ALA A 326 -7.87 -15.30 -8.73
N ALA A 327 -7.48 -14.85 -7.53
CA ALA A 327 -6.20 -14.21 -7.29
C ALA A 327 -5.02 -15.13 -7.67
N ALA A 328 -5.03 -16.39 -7.22
CA ALA A 328 -4.00 -17.36 -7.56
C ALA A 328 -3.89 -17.60 -9.07
N ALA A 329 -5.03 -17.62 -9.79
CA ALA A 329 -5.04 -17.75 -11.24
C ALA A 329 -4.42 -16.52 -11.94
N LEU A 330 -4.71 -15.30 -11.46
CA LEU A 330 -4.14 -14.06 -12.00
C LEU A 330 -2.63 -13.95 -11.73
N ILE A 331 -2.18 -14.28 -10.52
CA ILE A 331 -0.74 -14.38 -10.20
C ILE A 331 -0.08 -15.44 -11.09
N GLY A 332 -0.76 -16.55 -11.32
CA GLY A 332 -0.32 -17.65 -12.18
C GLY A 332 -0.15 -17.28 -13.65
N LEU A 333 -0.66 -16.14 -14.11
CA LEU A 333 -0.38 -15.63 -15.45
C LEU A 333 1.10 -15.27 -15.64
N PHE A 334 1.77 -14.88 -14.56
CA PHE A 334 3.17 -14.44 -14.58
C PHE A 334 4.12 -15.43 -13.92
N ALA A 335 3.63 -16.22 -12.96
CA ALA A 335 4.46 -17.15 -12.20
C ALA A 335 4.75 -18.46 -12.95
N PHE A 336 5.99 -18.93 -12.85
CA PHE A 336 6.48 -20.22 -13.37
C PHE A 336 7.60 -20.81 -12.49
#